data_AF-A0A1A6AEV1-F1
#
_entry.id   AF-A0A1A6AEV1-F1
#
_cell.length_a   1.000
_cell.length_b   1.000
_cell.length_c   1.000
_cell.angle_alpha   90.00
_cell.angle_beta   90.00
_cell.angle_gamma   90.00
#
_symmetry.space_group_name_H-M   'P 1'
#
loop_
_entity.id
_entity.type
_entity.pdbx_description
1 polymer ?
#
loop_
_entity_poly.entity_id
_entity_poly.type
_entity_poly.pdbx_seq_one_letter_code
_entity_poly.pdbx_strand_id
1 'polypeptide(L)'
;MVPRRPDGSIVGSAQAGSQGVKTVATDSAKTIRVQSKKDKAKTNGSKEPQEPVDRAGLSKEVVKAVLASPLTVPWPNLPKHLQNATLHALKEMIPSEIADYHVSRARCHQREKRAKRRHTRKADDANAAKNLTAKGPTDVTGDATDKQDTNEVAKAGVKRSSSTAQEAPMPKKPRVEEREAQTQLPEYERPGRPEILSHMVLGINEVLKSLETQISTLRMRLMIMGDALNGKKTYLQRKEKSDLLPTAPLSPSSSPEPEEAKPLATRIEDRAMEYIVVPLLSINPQSLVTPIPQYCATYNALVYQYQNLSKVCRSRLKADEADDLLGEEGVEEVRVVPLGAVEKEIAELVGLRRVACLGLKSSHPAISTIRNLLPKSVLHPPRHSITLPIPTSSLTINNSVSLAEKAAAGKHRRPLAGVHYAQLHIKGIKTKTPVDNAARKAKRLEEVRKKRVEAKLKKKEAREKAKKRLS
;
A
#
# COMPACT_ATOMS: atom_id res chain seq x y z
N MET A 1 31.52 8.77 58.24
CA MET A 1 31.55 9.75 57.12
C MET A 1 30.28 9.58 56.31
N VAL A 2 29.38 10.56 56.37
CA VAL A 2 28.05 10.53 55.72
C VAL A 2 28.11 11.54 54.56
N PRO A 3 27.75 11.19 53.32
CA PRO A 3 27.75 12.17 52.24
C PRO A 3 26.45 12.98 52.28
N ARG A 4 26.62 14.29 52.44
CA ARG A 4 25.58 15.32 52.32
C ARG A 4 25.07 15.39 50.89
N ARG A 5 23.74 15.41 50.73
CA ARG A 5 23.07 15.81 49.47
C ARG A 5 23.06 17.34 49.37
N PRO A 6 23.29 17.93 48.18
CA PRO A 6 23.02 19.35 47.97
C PRO A 6 21.58 19.54 47.47
N ASP A 7 20.79 20.25 48.28
CA ASP A 7 19.53 20.86 47.85
C ASP A 7 19.85 22.12 47.04
N GLY A 8 19.47 22.12 45.77
CA GLY A 8 19.59 23.26 44.86
C GLY A 8 18.25 23.56 44.22
N SER A 9 17.39 24.30 44.92
CA SER A 9 16.15 24.86 44.37
C SER A 9 16.43 26.21 43.70
N ILE A 10 16.62 26.20 42.39
CA ILE A 10 16.63 27.43 41.58
C ILE A 10 15.25 27.59 40.96
N VAL A 11 14.44 28.44 41.59
CA VAL A 11 13.16 28.91 41.05
C VAL A 11 13.46 30.04 40.07
N GLY A 12 13.63 29.68 38.79
CA GLY A 12 13.71 30.63 37.68
C GLY A 12 12.34 30.84 37.05
N SER A 13 11.65 31.92 37.44
CA SER A 13 10.41 32.40 36.82
C SER A 13 10.72 33.07 35.47
N ALA A 14 10.76 32.28 34.39
CA ALA A 14 10.78 32.82 33.04
C ALA A 14 9.39 33.34 32.67
N GLN A 15 9.24 34.68 32.68
CA GLN A 15 8.12 35.37 32.04
C GLN A 15 8.14 35.08 30.54
N ALA A 16 7.25 34.19 30.09
CA ALA A 16 6.96 34.02 28.68
C ALA A 16 6.16 35.24 28.19
N GLY A 17 6.84 36.12 27.45
CA GLY A 17 6.23 37.20 26.71
C GLY A 17 5.21 36.65 25.70
N SER A 18 3.94 36.78 26.05
CA SER A 18 2.79 36.61 25.17
C SER A 18 2.89 37.63 24.02
N GLN A 19 3.50 37.24 22.90
CA GLN A 19 3.33 37.96 21.65
C GLN A 19 1.89 37.73 21.16
N GLY A 20 1.05 38.74 21.40
CA GLY A 20 -0.30 38.81 20.87
C GLY A 20 -0.27 38.79 19.35
N VAL A 21 -0.58 37.63 18.77
CA VAL A 21 -0.93 37.50 17.37
C VAL A 21 -2.25 38.27 17.17
N LYS A 22 -2.15 39.48 16.62
CA LYS A 22 -3.30 40.23 16.10
C LYS A 22 -3.96 39.40 14.99
N THR A 23 -4.97 38.61 15.36
CA THR A 23 -5.91 38.06 14.40
C THR A 23 -6.67 39.23 13.79
N VAL A 24 -6.35 39.57 12.54
CA VAL A 24 -7.16 40.45 11.72
C VAL A 24 -8.47 39.71 11.46
N ALA A 25 -9.49 40.02 12.27
CA ALA A 25 -10.86 39.64 12.01
C ALA A 25 -11.34 40.40 10.77
N THR A 26 -11.21 39.79 9.59
CA THR A 26 -11.97 40.23 8.43
C THR A 26 -13.40 39.74 8.63
N ASP A 27 -14.22 40.62 9.19
CA ASP A 27 -15.65 40.43 9.38
C ASP A 27 -16.34 40.49 8.00
N SER A 28 -16.40 39.35 7.32
CA SER A 28 -17.15 39.19 6.08
C SER A 28 -18.44 38.39 6.32
N ALA A 29 -19.17 38.73 7.39
CA ALA A 29 -20.55 38.32 7.57
C ALA A 29 -21.49 39.28 6.82
N LYS A 30 -21.38 39.33 5.48
CA LYS A 30 -22.45 39.86 4.64
C LYS A 30 -23.24 38.67 4.07
N THR A 31 -24.37 38.45 4.70
CA THR A 31 -25.47 37.56 4.30
C THR A 31 -25.72 37.66 2.79
N ILE A 32 -25.36 36.59 2.06
CA ILE A 32 -25.66 36.40 0.64
C ILE A 32 -27.12 35.94 0.52
N ARG A 33 -28.06 36.82 0.83
CA ARG A 33 -29.47 36.65 0.47
C ARG A 33 -30.10 38.01 0.53
N VAL A 34 -30.74 38.41 -0.57
CA VAL A 34 -31.49 39.67 -0.75
C VAL A 34 -30.67 40.89 -1.20
N GLN A 35 -30.03 40.84 -2.38
CA GLN A 35 -29.78 42.05 -3.20
C GLN A 35 -29.75 41.73 -4.71
N SER A 36 -30.75 41.00 -5.21
CA SER A 36 -30.98 40.85 -6.65
C SER A 36 -32.23 41.60 -7.07
N LYS A 37 -32.23 42.92 -6.92
CA LYS A 37 -33.18 43.79 -7.62
C LYS A 37 -32.61 45.21 -7.64
N LYS A 38 -32.49 45.73 -8.86
CA LYS A 38 -32.43 47.15 -9.20
C LYS A 38 -31.06 47.81 -9.01
N ASP A 39 -30.23 47.70 -10.05
CA ASP A 39 -29.45 48.83 -10.56
C ASP A 39 -29.17 48.62 -12.06
N LYS A 40 -30.03 49.23 -12.86
CA LYS A 40 -29.92 49.34 -14.32
C LYS A 40 -29.37 50.73 -14.61
N ALA A 41 -28.08 50.93 -14.35
CA ALA A 41 -27.39 52.17 -14.68
C ALA A 41 -27.10 52.21 -16.19
N LYS A 42 -27.78 53.12 -16.89
CA LYS A 42 -27.45 53.58 -18.24
C LYS A 42 -26.07 54.25 -18.20
N THR A 43 -25.05 53.62 -18.76
CA THR A 43 -23.81 54.29 -19.16
C THR A 43 -23.81 54.41 -20.69
N ASN A 44 -24.09 55.62 -21.14
CA ASN A 44 -23.93 56.06 -22.53
C ASN A 44 -22.47 56.44 -22.76
N GLY A 45 -21.94 56.12 -23.95
CA GLY A 45 -20.99 57.01 -24.62
C GLY A 45 -19.51 56.59 -24.71
N SER A 46 -19.22 55.53 -25.44
CA SER A 46 -18.09 55.51 -26.41
C SER A 46 -18.30 54.36 -27.39
N LYS A 47 -18.49 54.71 -28.67
CA LYS A 47 -18.71 53.77 -29.78
C LYS A 47 -17.35 53.34 -30.32
N GLU A 48 -16.70 52.39 -29.68
CA GLU A 48 -15.78 51.50 -30.38
C GLU A 48 -16.40 50.09 -30.39
N PRO A 49 -16.43 49.39 -31.54
CA PRO A 49 -16.87 48.01 -31.61
C PRO A 49 -15.83 47.13 -30.89
N GLN A 50 -15.92 47.05 -29.56
CA GLN A 50 -15.18 46.07 -28.80
C GLN A 50 -15.57 44.69 -29.33
N GLU A 51 -14.59 43.97 -29.88
CA GLU A 51 -14.74 42.58 -30.28
C GLU A 51 -15.46 41.81 -29.16
N PRO A 52 -16.43 40.94 -29.50
CA PRO A 52 -17.19 40.21 -28.50
C PRO A 52 -16.22 39.38 -27.65
N VAL A 53 -15.92 39.89 -26.44
CA VAL A 53 -15.05 39.21 -25.48
C VAL A 53 -15.53 37.78 -25.35
N ASP A 54 -14.65 36.82 -25.65
CA ASP A 54 -14.99 35.41 -25.75
C ASP A 54 -15.47 34.86 -24.39
N ARG A 55 -16.77 35.03 -24.13
CA ARG A 55 -17.45 34.61 -22.89
C ARG A 55 -17.35 33.11 -22.67
N ALA A 56 -17.12 32.33 -23.74
CA ALA A 56 -16.93 30.89 -23.64
C ALA A 56 -15.57 30.51 -23.05
N GLY A 57 -14.56 31.40 -23.11
CA GLY A 57 -13.24 31.23 -22.50
C GLY A 57 -13.17 31.62 -21.03
N LEU A 58 -14.11 32.44 -20.54
CA LEU A 58 -14.12 32.92 -19.15
C LEU A 58 -14.56 31.80 -18.19
N SER A 59 -13.71 31.50 -17.20
CA SER A 59 -14.02 30.59 -16.09
C SER A 59 -13.97 31.33 -14.75
N LYS A 60 -15.02 31.19 -13.95
CA LYS A 60 -15.03 31.63 -12.54
C LYS A 60 -14.36 30.57 -11.67
N GLU A 61 -13.55 31.01 -10.71
CA GLU A 61 -13.02 30.15 -9.67
C GLU A 61 -14.09 29.98 -8.57
N VAL A 62 -14.45 28.74 -8.27
CA VAL A 62 -15.44 28.38 -7.24
C VAL A 62 -14.77 27.48 -6.23
N VAL A 63 -14.79 27.88 -4.96
CA VAL A 63 -14.30 27.08 -3.85
C VAL A 63 -15.43 26.15 -3.38
N LYS A 64 -15.20 24.83 -3.45
CA LYS A 64 -16.11 23.81 -2.93
C LYS A 64 -15.62 23.32 -1.59
N ALA A 65 -16.49 23.34 -0.59
CA ALA A 65 -16.20 22.73 0.70
C ALA A 65 -16.13 21.20 0.54
N VAL A 66 -15.04 20.60 1.00
CA VAL A 66 -14.81 19.16 1.02
C VAL A 66 -14.40 18.76 2.43
N LEU A 67 -15.13 17.82 3.01
CA LEU A 67 -14.79 17.26 4.32
C LEU A 67 -13.49 16.46 4.20
N ALA A 68 -12.44 16.92 4.88
CA ALA A 68 -11.23 16.13 5.04
C ALA A 68 -11.47 15.13 6.17
N SER A 69 -11.20 13.85 5.92
CA SER A 69 -11.35 12.83 6.96
C SER A 69 -10.42 13.15 8.14
N PRO A 70 -10.96 13.48 9.33
CA PRO A 70 -10.15 13.79 10.50
C PRO A 70 -9.50 12.54 11.10
N LEU A 71 -9.86 11.36 10.58
CA LEU A 71 -9.32 10.06 10.98
C LEU A 71 -8.08 9.68 10.16
N THR A 72 -7.65 10.55 9.23
CA THR A 72 -6.39 10.33 8.51
C THR A 72 -5.23 10.52 9.45
N VAL A 73 -4.48 9.45 9.61
CA VAL A 73 -3.25 9.46 10.37
C VAL A 73 -2.18 10.24 9.59
N PRO A 74 -1.62 11.34 10.13
CA PRO A 74 -0.51 12.04 9.50
C PRO A 74 0.79 11.22 9.63
N TRP A 75 1.72 11.43 8.69
CA TRP A 75 3.08 10.95 8.83
C TRP A 75 3.79 11.66 9.99
N PRO A 76 4.65 10.96 10.77
CA PRO A 76 5.43 11.61 11.80
C PRO A 76 6.42 12.60 11.17
N ASN A 77 6.66 13.74 11.83
CA ASN A 77 7.63 14.73 11.35
C ASN A 77 9.01 14.41 11.92
N LEU A 78 9.90 13.85 11.11
CA LEU A 78 11.26 13.52 11.51
C LEU A 78 12.24 14.59 11.01
N PRO A 79 12.99 15.27 11.90
CA PRO A 79 14.03 16.22 11.50
C PRO A 79 15.06 15.63 10.53
N LYS A 80 15.54 16.46 9.58
CA LYS A 80 16.47 16.02 8.51
C LYS A 80 17.75 15.39 9.04
N HIS A 81 18.32 15.89 10.14
CA HIS A 81 19.53 15.34 10.74
C HIS A 81 19.30 13.90 11.25
N LEU A 82 18.13 13.60 11.83
CA LEU A 82 17.77 12.23 12.23
C LEU A 82 17.49 11.32 11.05
N GLN A 83 16.89 11.83 9.97
CA GLN A 83 16.73 11.07 8.73
C GLN A 83 18.10 10.64 8.17
N ASN A 84 19.07 11.57 8.11
CA ASN A 84 20.42 11.27 7.66
C ASN A 84 21.14 10.29 8.60
N ALA A 85 21.05 10.50 9.91
CA ALA A 85 21.68 9.63 10.89
C ALA A 85 21.08 8.20 10.85
N THR A 86 19.76 8.08 10.66
CA THR A 86 19.11 6.78 10.47
C THR A 86 19.57 6.12 9.19
N LEU A 87 19.73 6.87 8.09
CA LEU A 87 20.26 6.34 6.84
C LEU A 87 21.70 5.80 7.01
N HIS A 88 22.55 6.48 7.78
CA HIS A 88 23.88 5.98 8.12
C HIS A 88 23.82 4.72 8.98
N ALA A 89 22.97 4.68 10.00
CA ALA A 89 22.76 3.49 10.80
C ALA A 89 22.27 2.30 9.94
N LEU A 90 21.39 2.54 8.96
CA LEU A 90 20.95 1.50 8.02
C LEU A 90 22.10 0.95 7.16
N LYS A 91 23.12 1.76 6.82
CA LYS A 91 24.31 1.28 6.10
C LYS A 91 25.15 0.33 6.94
N GLU A 92 25.21 0.55 8.25
CA GLU A 92 25.89 -0.32 9.21
C GLU A 92 25.09 -1.60 9.50
N MET A 93 23.76 -1.47 9.59
CA MET A 93 22.86 -2.59 9.90
C MET A 93 22.66 -3.58 8.74
N ILE A 94 22.89 -3.16 7.50
CA ILE A 94 22.65 -3.96 6.29
C ILE A 94 24.01 -4.34 5.70
N PRO A 95 24.55 -5.54 6.00
CA PRO A 95 25.78 -6.03 5.40
C PRO A 95 25.71 -6.06 3.88
N SER A 96 26.85 -5.80 3.23
CA SER A 96 26.98 -5.86 1.75
C SER A 96 26.64 -7.24 1.17
N GLU A 97 26.77 -8.30 1.97
CA GLU A 97 26.42 -9.68 1.61
C GLU A 97 24.96 -9.83 1.18
N ILE A 98 24.05 -9.00 1.71
CA ILE A 98 22.64 -9.03 1.31
C ILE A 98 22.48 -8.62 -0.15
N ALA A 99 23.21 -7.58 -0.57
CA ALA A 99 23.18 -7.12 -1.95
C ALA A 99 23.71 -8.20 -2.90
N ASP A 100 24.82 -8.82 -2.54
CA ASP A 100 25.42 -9.91 -3.31
C ASP A 100 24.50 -11.13 -3.39
N TYR A 101 23.81 -11.46 -2.30
CA TYR A 101 22.80 -12.52 -2.28
C TYR A 101 21.64 -12.21 -3.24
N HIS A 102 21.07 -11.01 -3.23
CA HIS A 102 19.96 -10.65 -4.11
C HIS A 102 20.37 -10.64 -5.58
N VAL A 103 21.55 -10.11 -5.90
CA VAL A 103 22.11 -10.11 -7.26
C VAL A 103 22.38 -11.55 -7.73
N SER A 104 23.01 -12.37 -6.90
CA SER A 104 23.33 -13.77 -7.22
C SER A 104 22.06 -14.61 -7.39
N ARG A 105 21.09 -14.47 -6.49
CA ARG A 105 19.76 -15.10 -6.59
C ARG A 105 19.05 -14.69 -7.88
N ALA A 106 19.09 -13.42 -8.25
CA ALA A 106 18.48 -12.94 -9.49
C ALA A 106 19.17 -13.51 -10.73
N ARG A 107 20.51 -13.62 -10.72
CA ARG A 107 21.29 -14.25 -11.79
C ARG A 107 20.96 -15.74 -11.93
N CYS A 108 20.94 -16.49 -10.83
CA CYS A 108 20.56 -17.91 -10.81
C CYS A 108 19.14 -18.11 -11.34
N HIS A 109 18.17 -17.30 -10.90
CA HIS A 109 16.79 -17.39 -11.38
C HIS A 109 16.66 -17.05 -12.88
N GLN A 110 17.36 -16.02 -13.38
CA GLN A 110 17.37 -15.71 -14.81
C GLN A 110 17.99 -16.83 -15.63
N ARG A 111 19.06 -17.45 -15.13
CA ARG A 111 19.72 -18.59 -15.76
C ARG A 111 18.80 -19.81 -15.81
N GLU A 112 18.17 -20.15 -14.70
CA GLU A 112 17.19 -21.25 -14.60
C GLU A 112 16.03 -21.02 -15.58
N LYS A 113 15.50 -19.80 -15.64
CA LYS A 113 14.42 -19.46 -16.59
C LYS A 113 14.86 -19.57 -18.06
N ARG A 114 16.11 -19.19 -18.37
CA ARG A 114 16.67 -19.37 -19.72
C ARG A 114 16.87 -20.84 -20.06
N ALA A 115 17.34 -21.65 -19.11
CA ALA A 115 17.48 -23.10 -19.28
C ALA A 115 16.12 -23.75 -19.54
N LYS A 116 15.10 -23.46 -18.71
CA LYS A 116 13.73 -23.94 -18.90
C LYS A 116 13.18 -23.60 -20.29
N ARG A 117 13.35 -22.35 -20.74
CA ARG A 117 12.93 -21.92 -22.09
C ARG A 117 13.67 -22.63 -23.22
N ARG A 118 14.92 -23.04 -23.03
CA ARG A 118 15.68 -23.82 -24.01
C ARG A 118 15.16 -25.26 -24.07
N HIS A 119 14.85 -25.87 -22.92
CA HIS A 119 14.27 -27.20 -22.86
C HIS A 119 12.87 -27.25 -23.50
N THR A 120 12.00 -26.28 -23.22
CA THR A 120 10.67 -26.24 -23.85
C THR A 120 10.77 -26.10 -25.36
N ARG A 121 11.63 -25.20 -25.86
CA ARG A 121 11.83 -25.03 -27.31
C ARG A 121 12.39 -26.30 -27.97
N LYS A 122 13.35 -26.97 -27.34
CA LYS A 122 13.87 -28.25 -27.85
C LYS A 122 12.79 -29.32 -27.91
N ALA A 123 11.90 -29.38 -26.91
CA ALA A 123 10.78 -30.32 -26.91
C ALA A 123 9.76 -29.98 -28.01
N ASP A 124 9.45 -28.70 -28.20
CA ASP A 124 8.55 -28.24 -29.25
C ASP A 124 9.13 -28.53 -30.65
N ASP A 125 10.42 -28.27 -30.87
CA ASP A 125 11.12 -28.56 -32.13
C ASP A 125 11.19 -30.08 -32.41
N ALA A 126 11.45 -30.90 -31.38
CA ALA A 126 11.45 -32.35 -31.52
C ALA A 126 10.06 -32.91 -31.84
N ASN A 127 9.00 -32.34 -31.26
CA ASN A 127 7.62 -32.70 -31.57
C ASN A 127 7.22 -32.25 -32.99
N ALA A 128 7.66 -31.07 -33.42
CA ALA A 128 7.45 -30.60 -34.79
C ALA A 128 8.14 -31.51 -35.83
N ALA A 129 9.37 -31.95 -35.54
CA ALA A 129 10.10 -32.90 -36.40
C ALA A 129 9.38 -34.26 -36.48
N LYS A 130 8.90 -34.80 -35.35
CA LYS A 130 8.14 -36.06 -35.32
C LYS A 130 6.83 -35.99 -36.12
N ASN A 131 6.13 -34.86 -36.04
CA ASN A 131 4.89 -34.66 -36.79
C ASN A 131 5.12 -34.54 -38.30
N LEU A 132 6.28 -34.07 -38.75
CA LEU A 132 6.63 -34.04 -40.18
C LEU A 132 6.98 -35.43 -40.72
N THR A 133 7.57 -36.32 -39.91
CA THR A 133 7.91 -37.69 -40.31
C THR A 133 6.74 -38.68 -40.22
N ALA A 134 5.68 -38.38 -39.45
CA ALA A 134 4.51 -39.25 -39.32
C ALA A 134 3.44 -39.06 -40.42
N LYS A 135 3.57 -38.03 -41.26
CA LYS A 135 2.83 -37.92 -42.52
C LYS A 135 3.56 -38.74 -43.60
N GLY A 136 3.45 -40.06 -43.49
CA GLY A 136 3.70 -40.94 -44.63
C GLY A 136 2.76 -40.59 -45.78
N PRO A 137 3.10 -40.95 -47.03
CA PRO A 137 2.28 -40.71 -48.21
C PRO A 137 1.04 -41.60 -48.16
N THR A 138 0.02 -41.20 -47.41
CA THR A 138 -1.31 -41.79 -47.55
C THR A 138 -1.92 -41.25 -48.83
N ASP A 139 -2.10 -42.21 -49.74
CA ASP A 139 -2.65 -42.16 -51.07
C ASP A 139 -3.89 -41.27 -51.17
N VAL A 140 -3.94 -40.51 -52.27
CA VAL A 140 -5.02 -39.60 -52.61
C VAL A 140 -6.15 -40.45 -53.18
N THR A 141 -7.10 -40.83 -52.33
CA THR A 141 -8.43 -41.20 -52.81
C THR A 141 -9.45 -40.29 -52.14
N GLY A 142 -10.07 -39.47 -52.99
CA GLY A 142 -10.92 -38.37 -52.57
C GLY A 142 -12.22 -38.83 -51.96
N ASP A 143 -12.80 -37.95 -51.16
CA ASP A 143 -14.24 -37.76 -51.18
C ASP A 143 -14.56 -36.31 -50.79
N ALA A 144 -15.42 -35.70 -51.60
CA ALA A 144 -15.88 -34.35 -51.43
C ALA A 144 -17.11 -34.38 -50.54
N THR A 145 -17.00 -33.84 -49.32
CA THR A 145 -18.20 -33.52 -48.54
C THR A 145 -18.05 -32.15 -47.89
N ASP A 146 -18.61 -31.20 -48.61
CA ASP A 146 -19.23 -29.96 -48.17
C ASP A 146 -19.90 -30.10 -46.78
N LYS A 147 -19.57 -29.18 -45.86
CA LYS A 147 -20.45 -28.69 -44.78
C LYS A 147 -19.82 -27.54 -43.96
N GLN A 148 -20.32 -26.35 -44.27
CA GLN A 148 -20.94 -25.37 -43.36
C GLN A 148 -20.20 -24.90 -42.09
N ASP A 149 -19.82 -23.62 -42.16
CA ASP A 149 -20.23 -22.53 -41.26
C ASP A 149 -20.34 -22.84 -39.76
N THR A 150 -19.34 -22.40 -39.00
CA THR A 150 -19.58 -21.71 -37.71
C THR A 150 -18.48 -20.69 -37.37
N ASN A 151 -18.78 -19.43 -37.69
CA ASN A 151 -18.61 -18.24 -36.86
C ASN A 151 -17.23 -17.99 -36.19
N GLU A 152 -16.34 -17.36 -36.95
CA GLU A 152 -15.09 -16.73 -36.50
C GLU A 152 -15.34 -15.41 -35.74
N VAL A 153 -15.02 -15.37 -34.45
CA VAL A 153 -14.80 -14.11 -33.71
C VAL A 153 -13.33 -13.74 -33.85
N ALA A 154 -13.08 -12.77 -34.73
CA ALA A 154 -11.76 -12.20 -35.02
C ALA A 154 -11.08 -11.61 -33.77
N LYS A 155 -9.94 -12.19 -33.38
CA LYS A 155 -8.86 -11.50 -32.63
C LYS A 155 -7.58 -11.54 -33.46
N ALA A 156 -7.52 -10.67 -34.45
CA ALA A 156 -6.32 -10.40 -35.24
C ALA A 156 -5.29 -9.62 -34.40
N GLY A 157 -4.40 -10.36 -33.73
CA GLY A 157 -3.16 -9.86 -33.13
C GLY A 157 -1.95 -10.30 -33.96
N VAL A 158 -1.92 -9.95 -35.24
CA VAL A 158 -0.81 -10.26 -36.16
C VAL A 158 0.42 -9.48 -35.71
N LYS A 159 1.33 -10.16 -34.99
CA LYS A 159 2.71 -9.70 -34.80
C LYS A 159 3.40 -9.66 -36.16
N ARG A 160 3.54 -8.47 -36.73
CA ARG A 160 4.46 -8.21 -37.85
C ARG A 160 5.87 -8.58 -37.40
N SER A 161 6.36 -9.75 -37.83
CA SER A 161 7.78 -10.01 -37.97
C SER A 161 8.27 -9.22 -39.18
N SER A 162 8.97 -8.12 -38.94
CA SER A 162 9.73 -7.42 -39.97
C SER A 162 10.92 -8.28 -40.35
N SER A 163 10.75 -9.12 -41.38
CA SER A 163 11.83 -9.75 -42.11
C SER A 163 12.39 -8.73 -43.11
N THR A 164 13.49 -8.09 -42.73
CA THR A 164 14.37 -7.40 -43.68
C THR A 164 15.05 -8.46 -44.53
N ALA A 165 14.79 -8.44 -45.83
CA ALA A 165 15.40 -9.32 -46.81
C ALA A 165 16.67 -8.69 -47.40
N GLN A 166 17.57 -9.57 -47.84
CA GLN A 166 18.69 -9.38 -48.75
C GLN A 166 20.04 -8.98 -48.12
N GLU A 167 20.72 -9.99 -47.60
CA GLU A 167 22.16 -10.15 -47.83
C GLU A 167 22.50 -11.63 -48.00
N ALA A 168 23.49 -11.90 -48.85
CA ALA A 168 23.78 -13.15 -49.54
C ALA A 168 24.01 -14.40 -48.66
N PRO A 169 23.76 -15.63 -49.17
CA PRO A 169 23.96 -16.86 -48.43
C PRO A 169 25.45 -17.21 -48.35
N MET A 170 26.08 -16.99 -47.20
CA MET A 170 27.40 -17.58 -46.92
C MET A 170 27.25 -19.09 -46.64
N PRO A 171 28.17 -19.94 -47.14
CA PRO A 171 28.14 -21.37 -46.91
C PRO A 171 28.38 -21.70 -45.43
N LYS A 172 27.38 -22.32 -44.81
CA LYS A 172 27.45 -22.83 -43.45
C LYS A 172 28.49 -23.95 -43.39
N LYS A 173 29.58 -23.73 -42.65
CA LYS A 173 30.49 -24.81 -42.23
C LYS A 173 29.67 -25.90 -41.52
N PRO A 174 29.89 -27.19 -41.85
CA PRO A 174 29.23 -28.29 -41.16
C PRO A 174 29.60 -28.22 -39.68
N ARG A 175 28.58 -27.96 -38.86
CA ARG A 175 28.66 -27.98 -37.41
C ARG A 175 28.80 -29.45 -37.02
N VAL A 176 30.03 -29.85 -36.74
CA VAL A 176 30.38 -31.17 -36.19
C VAL A 176 29.41 -31.49 -35.06
N GLU A 177 28.61 -32.53 -35.28
CA GLU A 177 27.72 -33.13 -34.29
C GLU A 177 28.59 -33.81 -33.23
N GLU A 178 29.08 -33.02 -32.27
CA GLU A 178 29.57 -33.56 -31.01
C GLU A 178 28.39 -34.18 -30.27
N ARG A 179 28.34 -35.51 -30.42
CA ARG A 179 27.59 -36.49 -29.65
C ARG A 179 27.29 -36.03 -28.23
N GLU A 180 26.03 -36.21 -27.88
CA GLU A 180 25.39 -35.95 -26.61
C GLU A 180 26.06 -36.70 -25.44
N ALA A 181 27.21 -36.22 -24.97
CA ALA A 181 27.59 -36.47 -23.60
C ALA A 181 26.56 -35.72 -22.74
N GLN A 182 25.72 -36.49 -22.03
CA GLN A 182 24.87 -36.03 -20.94
C GLN A 182 25.75 -35.34 -19.88
N THR A 183 26.17 -34.12 -20.20
CA THR A 183 26.93 -33.27 -19.31
C THR A 183 25.91 -32.80 -18.30
N GLN A 184 25.83 -33.53 -17.18
CA GLN A 184 25.12 -33.09 -15.98
C GLN A 184 25.61 -31.65 -15.74
N LEU A 185 24.74 -30.69 -16.07
CA LEU A 185 25.06 -29.28 -15.86
C LEU A 185 25.39 -29.17 -14.38
N PRO A 186 26.58 -28.67 -14.00
CA PRO A 186 26.97 -28.59 -12.60
C PRO A 186 25.83 -27.91 -11.86
N GLU A 187 25.28 -28.59 -10.85
CA GLU A 187 24.19 -28.05 -10.05
C GLU A 187 24.69 -26.72 -9.50
N TYR A 188 24.14 -25.63 -10.03
CA TYR A 188 24.47 -24.30 -9.54
C TYR A 188 23.85 -24.19 -8.16
N GLU A 189 24.67 -24.40 -7.13
CA GLU A 189 24.28 -24.20 -5.75
C GLU A 189 23.61 -22.84 -5.62
N ARG A 190 22.36 -22.86 -5.18
CA ARG A 190 21.63 -21.63 -4.91
C ARG A 190 22.33 -20.98 -3.71
N PRO A 191 22.66 -19.68 -3.77
CA PRO A 191 23.28 -19.03 -2.63
C PRO A 191 22.37 -19.21 -1.41
N GLY A 192 22.97 -19.60 -0.28
CA GLY A 192 22.25 -19.71 0.99
C GLY A 192 21.64 -18.38 1.39
N ARG A 193 20.47 -18.40 2.03
CA ARG A 193 19.81 -17.17 2.51
C ARG A 193 20.57 -16.63 3.73
N PRO A 194 21.09 -15.38 3.70
CA PRO A 194 21.69 -14.77 4.88
C PRO A 194 20.70 -14.74 6.06
N GLU A 195 21.17 -15.05 7.26
CA GLU A 195 20.36 -15.08 8.48
C GLU A 195 19.70 -13.72 8.75
N ILE A 196 20.41 -12.63 8.45
CA ILE A 196 19.94 -11.27 8.69
C ILE A 196 18.66 -10.92 7.91
N LEU A 197 18.42 -11.60 6.77
CA LEU A 197 17.17 -11.46 6.00
C LEU A 197 15.96 -12.08 6.72
N SER A 198 16.14 -12.83 7.81
CA SER A 198 15.04 -13.30 8.66
C SER A 198 14.52 -12.20 9.60
N HIS A 199 15.37 -11.22 9.91
CA HIS A 199 15.08 -10.08 10.78
C HIS A 199 14.58 -8.84 10.03
N MET A 200 14.50 -8.91 8.70
CA MET A 200 14.10 -7.80 7.83
C MET A 200 12.93 -8.19 6.92
N VAL A 201 12.05 -7.23 6.64
CA VAL A 201 10.92 -7.40 5.72
C VAL A 201 11.03 -6.36 4.62
N LEU A 202 11.16 -6.80 3.37
CA LEU A 202 11.40 -5.93 2.22
C LEU A 202 10.15 -5.82 1.35
N GLY A 203 9.71 -4.59 1.09
CA GLY A 203 8.60 -4.29 0.19
C GLY A 203 7.27 -4.00 0.89
N ILE A 204 6.42 -3.21 0.23
CA ILE A 204 5.15 -2.71 0.80
C ILE A 204 4.22 -3.86 1.19
N ASN A 205 3.99 -4.82 0.28
CA ASN A 205 3.04 -5.90 0.51
C ASN A 205 3.46 -6.83 1.65
N GLU A 206 4.75 -7.15 1.75
CA GLU A 206 5.25 -8.03 2.80
C GLU A 206 5.23 -7.33 4.17
N VAL A 207 5.53 -6.03 4.22
CA VAL A 207 5.37 -5.23 5.44
C VAL A 207 3.90 -5.16 5.88
N LEU A 208 2.97 -4.90 4.94
CA LEU A 208 1.54 -4.85 5.26
C LEU A 208 1.00 -6.21 5.72
N LYS A 209 1.35 -7.32 5.04
CA LYS A 209 0.99 -8.67 5.48
C LYS A 209 1.51 -8.96 6.88
N SER A 210 2.77 -8.61 7.16
CA SER A 210 3.37 -8.83 8.48
C SER A 210 2.65 -8.02 9.57
N LEU A 211 2.28 -6.76 9.29
CA LEU A 211 1.45 -5.95 10.18
C LEU A 211 0.04 -6.55 10.37
N GLU A 212 -0.60 -7.02 9.32
CA GLU A 212 -1.93 -7.65 9.38
C GLU A 212 -1.91 -8.92 10.22
N THR A 213 -0.88 -9.75 10.06
CA THR A 213 -0.65 -10.93 10.91
C THR A 213 -0.46 -10.52 12.37
N GLN A 214 0.39 -9.53 12.65
CA GLN A 214 0.63 -9.04 14.02
C GLN A 214 -0.64 -8.45 14.66
N ILE A 215 -1.43 -7.67 13.90
CA ILE A 215 -2.73 -7.15 14.34
C ILE A 215 -3.70 -8.29 14.67
N SER A 216 -3.77 -9.30 13.82
CA SER A 216 -4.67 -10.45 13.99
C SER A 216 -4.30 -11.28 15.22
N THR A 217 -3.00 -11.57 15.40
CA THR A 217 -2.48 -12.25 16.58
C THR A 217 -2.78 -11.45 17.86
N LEU A 218 -2.58 -10.13 17.84
CA LEU A 218 -2.82 -9.29 19.00
C LEU A 218 -4.31 -9.18 19.34
N ARG A 219 -5.20 -9.11 18.33
CA ARG A 219 -6.66 -9.16 18.53
C ARG A 219 -7.10 -10.48 19.16
N MET A 220 -6.57 -11.59 18.66
CA MET A 220 -6.86 -12.92 19.23
C MET A 220 -6.41 -12.98 20.69
N ARG A 221 -5.21 -12.47 21.00
CA ARG A 221 -4.68 -12.43 22.37
C ARG A 221 -5.56 -11.58 23.30
N LEU A 222 -5.97 -10.39 22.85
CA LEU A 222 -6.90 -9.53 23.60
C LEU A 222 -8.24 -10.23 23.89
N MET A 223 -8.79 -10.95 22.91
CA MET A 223 -10.02 -11.72 23.08
C MET A 223 -9.85 -12.83 24.11
N ILE A 224 -8.75 -13.60 24.05
CA ILE A 224 -8.45 -14.66 25.01
C ILE A 224 -8.31 -14.10 26.43
N MET A 225 -7.61 -12.97 26.59
CA MET A 225 -7.48 -12.33 27.91
C MET A 225 -8.84 -11.81 28.42
N GLY A 226 -9.68 -11.27 27.54
CA GLY A 226 -11.04 -10.86 27.88
C GLY A 226 -11.91 -12.03 28.36
N ASP A 227 -11.83 -13.18 27.71
CA ASP A 227 -12.53 -14.40 28.12
C ASP A 227 -12.03 -14.93 29.49
N ALA A 228 -10.70 -14.93 29.69
CA ALA A 228 -10.09 -15.32 30.96
C ALA A 228 -10.57 -14.43 32.13
N LEU A 229 -10.66 -13.11 31.92
CA LEU A 229 -11.19 -12.18 32.91
C LEU A 229 -12.67 -12.39 33.23
N ASN A 230 -13.44 -12.97 32.30
CA ASN A 230 -14.84 -13.33 32.49
C ASN A 230 -15.03 -14.74 33.08
N GLY A 231 -13.95 -15.44 33.44
CA GLY A 231 -14.00 -16.81 33.95
C GLY A 231 -14.32 -17.86 32.89
N LYS A 232 -14.33 -17.51 31.60
CA LYS A 232 -14.55 -18.45 30.50
C LYS A 232 -13.22 -19.07 30.08
N LYS A 233 -12.96 -20.32 30.45
CA LYS A 233 -11.75 -21.08 30.05
C LYS A 233 -11.85 -21.65 28.63
N THR A 234 -12.24 -20.84 27.64
CA THR A 234 -12.74 -21.33 26.34
C THR A 234 -11.67 -21.83 25.36
N TYR A 235 -10.38 -21.51 25.53
CA TYR A 235 -9.42 -21.68 24.42
C TYR A 235 -8.15 -22.48 24.71
N LEU A 236 -7.55 -22.40 25.89
CA LEU A 236 -6.25 -23.06 26.13
C LEU A 236 -6.36 -24.54 26.50
N GLN A 237 -7.51 -25.00 27.01
CA GLN A 237 -7.71 -26.39 27.40
C GLN A 237 -8.29 -27.28 26.30
N ARG A 238 -8.52 -26.75 25.09
CA ARG A 238 -9.03 -27.56 23.96
C ARG A 238 -7.93 -28.34 23.23
N LYS A 239 -6.80 -28.58 23.89
CA LYS A 239 -5.82 -29.56 23.42
C LYS A 239 -6.30 -30.95 23.86
N GLU A 240 -6.55 -31.78 22.85
CA GLU A 240 -6.49 -33.26 22.88
C GLU A 240 -7.76 -34.10 23.08
N LYS A 241 -8.96 -33.52 23.24
CA LYS A 241 -10.19 -34.31 23.01
C LYS A 241 -10.92 -33.81 21.79
N SER A 242 -10.57 -34.38 20.65
CA SER A 242 -11.31 -34.31 19.38
C SER A 242 -12.67 -35.01 19.49
N ASP A 243 -13.54 -34.52 20.37
CA ASP A 243 -14.94 -34.96 20.51
C ASP A 243 -15.90 -33.86 20.05
N LEU A 244 -15.52 -33.09 19.03
CA LEU A 244 -16.45 -32.19 18.36
C LEU A 244 -17.10 -32.91 17.18
N LEU A 245 -18.22 -33.56 17.53
CA LEU A 245 -19.38 -33.91 16.71
C LEU A 245 -19.10 -34.70 15.41
N PRO A 246 -19.42 -36.01 15.38
CA PRO A 246 -19.44 -36.80 14.16
C PRO A 246 -20.66 -36.41 13.31
N THR A 247 -20.60 -35.29 12.59
CA THR A 247 -21.67 -34.89 11.66
C THR A 247 -21.13 -34.43 10.32
N ALA A 248 -20.31 -35.29 9.68
CA ALA A 248 -20.31 -35.45 8.23
C ALA A 248 -19.67 -36.81 7.89
N PRO A 249 -20.36 -37.73 7.20
CA PRO A 249 -19.71 -38.93 6.69
C PRO A 249 -18.63 -38.54 5.69
N LEU A 250 -17.38 -38.86 6.01
CA LEU A 250 -16.26 -38.74 5.08
C LEU A 250 -16.55 -39.62 3.87
N SER A 251 -16.66 -39.01 2.69
CA SER A 251 -16.69 -39.75 1.44
C SER A 251 -15.36 -40.50 1.25
N PRO A 252 -15.37 -41.76 0.81
CA PRO A 252 -14.15 -42.53 0.57
C PRO A 252 -13.42 -41.98 -0.67
N SER A 253 -12.62 -40.94 -0.48
CA SER A 253 -11.64 -40.51 -1.46
C SER A 253 -10.32 -41.21 -1.13
N SER A 254 -9.93 -42.15 -1.98
CA SER A 254 -8.61 -42.79 -2.01
C SER A 254 -7.53 -41.77 -2.41
N SER A 255 -7.24 -40.84 -1.51
CA SER A 255 -6.08 -39.96 -1.60
C SER A 255 -4.91 -40.68 -0.92
N PRO A 256 -3.73 -40.76 -1.58
CA PRO A 256 -2.55 -41.44 -1.03
C PRO A 256 -2.15 -40.84 0.32
N GLU A 257 -1.59 -41.72 1.16
CA GLU A 257 -1.23 -41.53 2.57
C GLU A 257 -0.65 -40.14 2.88
N PRO A 258 -1.00 -39.55 4.05
CA PRO A 258 -0.37 -38.34 4.50
C PRO A 258 1.10 -38.67 4.81
N GLU A 259 2.02 -38.26 3.92
CA GLU A 259 3.43 -38.13 4.24
C GLU A 259 3.54 -37.47 5.61
N GLU A 260 4.20 -38.15 6.54
CA GLU A 260 4.52 -37.70 7.88
C GLU A 260 4.85 -36.21 7.84
N ALA A 261 3.98 -35.39 8.44
CA ALA A 261 4.16 -33.97 8.53
C ALA A 261 5.47 -33.72 9.30
N LYS A 262 6.57 -33.54 8.55
CA LYS A 262 7.89 -33.20 9.10
C LYS A 262 7.66 -32.15 10.18
N PRO A 263 8.12 -32.40 11.42
CA PRO A 263 7.88 -31.49 12.53
C PRO A 263 8.28 -30.11 12.06
N LEU A 264 7.33 -29.17 12.08
CA LEU A 264 7.51 -27.79 11.62
C LEU A 264 8.84 -27.30 12.19
N ALA A 265 9.88 -27.36 11.37
CA ALA A 265 11.23 -27.03 11.78
C ALA A 265 11.16 -25.61 12.33
N THR A 266 11.37 -25.49 13.65
CA THR A 266 11.60 -24.26 14.43
C THR A 266 11.20 -23.04 13.63
N ARG A 267 9.88 -22.83 13.51
CA ARG A 267 9.32 -21.73 12.74
C ARG A 267 9.78 -20.48 13.47
N ILE A 268 10.94 -19.93 13.03
CA ILE A 268 11.63 -18.78 13.61
C ILE A 268 10.52 -17.84 14.03
N GLU A 269 10.34 -17.72 15.35
CA GLU A 269 9.15 -17.09 15.89
C GLU A 269 9.00 -15.75 15.22
N ASP A 270 7.81 -15.48 14.68
CA ASP A 270 7.52 -14.25 13.96
C ASP A 270 7.57 -13.09 14.96
N ARG A 271 8.79 -12.67 15.30
CA ARG A 271 9.06 -11.57 16.19
C ARG A 271 8.42 -10.33 15.61
N ALA A 272 7.82 -9.54 16.48
CA ALA A 272 7.12 -8.33 16.10
C ALA A 272 8.04 -7.37 15.35
N MET A 273 7.43 -6.62 14.43
CA MET A 273 8.13 -5.58 13.71
C MET A 273 8.19 -4.34 14.60
N GLU A 274 9.35 -3.73 14.77
CA GLU A 274 9.48 -2.55 15.64
C GLU A 274 9.59 -1.26 14.82
N TYR A 275 10.32 -1.28 13.70
CA TYR A 275 10.48 -0.09 12.85
C TYR A 275 10.08 -0.36 11.41
N ILE A 276 9.45 0.63 10.79
CA ILE A 276 9.11 0.65 9.37
C ILE A 276 9.68 1.90 8.73
N VAL A 277 10.68 1.71 7.88
CA VAL A 277 11.37 2.77 7.15
C VAL A 277 10.74 2.95 5.77
N VAL A 278 10.33 4.19 5.45
CA VAL A 278 9.63 4.53 4.20
C VAL A 278 10.26 5.74 3.51
N PRO A 279 10.81 5.62 2.28
CA PRO A 279 11.32 6.75 1.50
C PRO A 279 10.19 7.52 0.78
N LEU A 280 9.48 8.39 1.50
CA LEU A 280 8.20 9.02 1.08
C LEU A 280 8.23 9.81 -0.24
N LEU A 281 9.36 10.43 -0.58
CA LEU A 281 9.45 11.32 -1.75
C LEU A 281 9.87 10.59 -3.03
N SER A 282 10.27 9.32 -2.92
CA SER A 282 10.75 8.55 -4.07
C SER A 282 9.67 7.67 -4.71
N ILE A 283 8.59 7.40 -3.96
CA ILE A 283 7.55 6.44 -4.36
C ILE A 283 6.46 7.16 -5.15
N ASN A 284 6.29 6.77 -6.41
CA ASN A 284 5.21 7.25 -7.27
C ASN A 284 4.32 6.06 -7.71
N PRO A 285 3.01 6.05 -7.37
CA PRO A 285 2.28 7.08 -6.61
C PRO A 285 2.41 6.92 -5.09
N GLN A 286 2.37 8.04 -4.35
CA GLN A 286 2.43 8.05 -2.88
C GLN A 286 1.24 7.33 -2.21
N SER A 287 0.13 7.16 -2.92
CA SER A 287 -1.05 6.44 -2.45
C SER A 287 -0.76 4.98 -2.06
N LEU A 288 0.33 4.39 -2.56
CA LEU A 288 0.73 3.02 -2.21
C LEU A 288 1.22 2.89 -0.76
N VAL A 289 1.78 3.95 -0.19
CA VAL A 289 2.34 3.93 1.17
C VAL A 289 1.46 4.66 2.19
N THR A 290 0.49 5.46 1.73
CA THR A 290 -0.48 6.16 2.59
C THR A 290 -1.16 5.29 3.66
N PRO A 291 -1.47 3.99 3.43
CA PRO A 291 -2.08 3.16 4.46
C PRO A 291 -1.13 2.79 5.62
N ILE A 292 0.19 2.81 5.43
CA ILE A 292 1.15 2.28 6.42
C ILE A 292 0.99 2.95 7.80
N PRO A 293 0.93 4.29 7.93
CA PRO A 293 0.69 4.92 9.22
C PRO A 293 -0.64 4.51 9.86
N GLN A 294 -1.69 4.28 9.05
CA GLN A 294 -2.98 3.82 9.54
C GLN A 294 -2.87 2.43 10.19
N TYR A 295 -2.21 1.48 9.53
CA TYR A 295 -2.02 0.13 10.08
C TYR A 295 -1.17 0.15 11.35
N CYS A 296 -0.09 0.94 11.37
CA CYS A 296 0.74 1.10 12.57
C CYS A 296 -0.06 1.68 13.74
N ALA A 297 -0.93 2.65 13.46
CA ALA A 297 -1.80 3.25 14.46
C ALA A 297 -2.83 2.26 15.00
N THR A 298 -3.42 1.42 14.13
CA THR A 298 -4.31 0.33 14.55
C THR A 298 -3.57 -0.66 15.46
N TYR A 299 -2.36 -1.07 15.08
CA TYR A 299 -1.56 -1.99 15.88
C TYR A 299 -1.22 -1.38 17.24
N ASN A 300 -0.69 -0.15 17.28
CA ASN A 300 -0.29 0.50 18.54
C ASN A 300 -1.47 0.78 19.47
N ALA A 301 -2.65 1.05 18.91
CA ALA A 301 -3.89 1.13 19.68
C ALA A 301 -4.19 -0.17 20.43
N LEU A 302 -4.03 -1.32 19.75
CA LEU A 302 -4.21 -2.63 20.34
C LEU A 302 -3.10 -2.96 21.34
N VAL A 303 -1.86 -2.50 21.09
CA VAL A 303 -0.74 -2.66 22.05
C VAL A 303 -1.07 -1.94 23.37
N TYR A 304 -1.58 -0.72 23.31
CA TYR A 304 -1.99 0.02 24.51
C TYR A 304 -3.14 -0.68 25.25
N GLN A 305 -4.13 -1.21 24.52
CA GLN A 305 -5.19 -2.02 25.11
C GLN A 305 -4.65 -3.26 25.78
N TYR A 306 -3.71 -3.95 25.13
CA TYR A 306 -3.06 -5.14 25.65
C TYR A 306 -2.27 -4.83 26.92
N GLN A 307 -1.53 -3.72 26.96
CA GLN A 307 -0.79 -3.28 28.15
C GLN A 307 -1.71 -2.87 29.33
N ASN A 308 -2.90 -2.35 29.06
CA ASN A 308 -3.86 -2.05 30.13
C ASN A 308 -4.54 -3.31 30.63
N LEU A 309 -4.96 -4.18 29.70
CA LEU A 309 -5.64 -5.41 30.03
C LEU A 309 -4.68 -6.39 30.72
N SER A 310 -3.38 -6.39 30.37
CA SER A 310 -2.36 -7.17 31.06
C SER A 310 -2.21 -6.77 32.53
N LYS A 311 -2.24 -5.47 32.85
CA LYS A 311 -2.24 -5.00 34.24
C LYS A 311 -3.47 -5.48 35.00
N VAL A 312 -4.64 -5.51 34.35
CA VAL A 312 -5.89 -6.02 34.95
C VAL A 312 -5.85 -7.53 35.12
N CYS A 313 -5.31 -8.28 34.15
CA CYS A 313 -5.10 -9.73 34.27
C CYS A 313 -4.18 -10.05 35.44
N ARG A 314 -3.04 -9.36 35.56
CA ARG A 314 -2.10 -9.55 36.67
C ARG A 314 -2.69 -9.26 38.05
N SER A 315 -3.69 -8.37 38.14
CA SER A 315 -4.34 -8.05 39.42
C SER A 315 -5.52 -8.97 39.76
N ARG A 316 -6.11 -9.66 38.78
CA ARG A 316 -7.32 -10.48 38.97
C ARG A 316 -7.10 -11.98 38.84
N LEU A 317 -6.07 -12.42 38.13
CA LEU A 317 -5.75 -13.83 37.90
C LEU A 317 -4.56 -14.24 38.78
N LYS A 318 -4.37 -15.55 38.94
CA LYS A 318 -3.18 -16.11 39.60
C LYS A 318 -1.94 -15.85 38.73
N ALA A 319 -0.77 -15.73 39.36
CA ALA A 319 0.48 -15.41 38.66
C ALA A 319 0.77 -16.39 37.51
N ASP A 320 0.68 -17.70 37.78
CA ASP A 320 0.93 -18.75 36.79
C ASP A 320 -0.02 -18.65 35.57
N GLU A 321 -1.32 -18.48 35.82
CA GLU A 321 -2.32 -18.33 34.74
C GLU A 321 -2.11 -17.03 33.95
N ALA A 322 -1.67 -15.96 34.62
CA ALA A 322 -1.40 -14.69 33.98
C ALA A 322 -0.17 -14.76 33.07
N ASP A 323 0.90 -15.43 33.49
CA ASP A 323 2.13 -15.55 32.71
C ASP A 323 1.92 -16.42 31.46
N ASP A 324 1.16 -17.52 31.58
CA ASP A 324 0.76 -18.36 30.43
C ASP A 324 -0.05 -17.56 29.38
N LEU A 325 -0.94 -16.67 29.81
CA LEU A 325 -1.76 -15.84 28.92
C LEU A 325 -0.96 -14.70 28.28
N LEU A 326 -0.08 -14.08 29.07
CA LEU A 326 0.71 -12.93 28.65
C LEU A 326 1.92 -13.31 27.80
N GLY A 327 2.41 -14.55 27.90
CA GLY A 327 3.62 -15.07 27.26
C GLY A 327 4.88 -14.26 27.59
N GLU A 328 6.02 -14.73 27.06
CA GLU A 328 7.35 -14.30 27.53
C GLU A 328 7.79 -12.91 27.07
N GLU A 329 7.14 -12.30 26.07
CA GLU A 329 7.60 -11.03 25.49
C GLU A 329 6.57 -9.90 25.60
N GLY A 330 7.04 -8.75 26.09
CA GLY A 330 6.31 -7.49 26.06
C GLY A 330 6.08 -7.05 24.61
N VAL A 331 4.82 -6.85 24.24
CA VAL A 331 4.47 -6.33 22.91
C VAL A 331 4.89 -4.86 22.82
N GLU A 332 5.85 -4.58 21.93
CA GLU A 332 6.34 -3.22 21.67
C GLU A 332 5.53 -2.52 20.57
N GLU A 333 5.59 -1.19 20.55
CA GLU A 333 4.92 -0.38 19.53
C GLU A 333 5.71 -0.37 18.21
N VAL A 334 5.01 -0.40 17.08
CA VAL A 334 5.58 -0.21 15.74
C VAL A 334 5.77 1.28 15.47
N ARG A 335 6.97 1.69 15.07
CA ARG A 335 7.32 3.07 14.73
C ARG A 335 7.55 3.23 13.24
N VAL A 336 6.99 4.29 12.67
CA VAL A 336 7.19 4.63 11.26
C VAL A 336 8.28 5.70 11.15
N VAL A 337 9.27 5.44 10.32
CA VAL A 337 10.42 6.32 10.06
C VAL A 337 10.33 6.81 8.62
N PRO A 338 9.76 8.01 8.38
CA PRO A 338 9.73 8.61 7.07
C PRO A 338 11.09 9.17 6.73
N LEU A 339 11.66 8.68 5.63
CA LEU A 339 12.87 9.22 5.03
C LEU A 339 12.51 10.02 3.76
N GLY A 340 13.38 10.93 3.37
CA GLY A 340 13.25 11.75 2.17
C GLY A 340 13.43 10.96 0.87
N ALA A 341 14.10 11.59 -0.11
CA ALA A 341 14.35 11.02 -1.44
C ALA A 341 15.54 10.03 -1.45
N VAL A 342 15.48 8.98 -0.63
CA VAL A 342 16.61 8.04 -0.39
C VAL A 342 16.34 6.62 -0.86
N GLU A 343 15.30 6.38 -1.67
CA GLU A 343 14.97 5.03 -2.18
C GLU A 343 16.15 4.39 -2.90
N LYS A 344 16.86 5.16 -3.74
CA LYS A 344 17.96 4.65 -4.55
C LYS A 344 19.10 4.12 -3.66
N GLU A 345 19.48 4.88 -2.64
CA GLU A 345 20.53 4.47 -1.70
C GLU A 345 20.14 3.19 -0.94
N ILE A 346 18.90 3.10 -0.44
CA ILE A 346 18.43 1.89 0.26
C ILE A 346 18.36 0.70 -0.71
N ALA A 347 17.93 0.92 -1.95
CA ALA A 347 17.86 -0.12 -2.96
C ALA A 347 19.25 -0.65 -3.33
N GLU A 348 20.25 0.23 -3.45
CA GLU A 348 21.64 -0.15 -3.68
C GLU A 348 22.22 -0.96 -2.51
N LEU A 349 21.97 -0.56 -1.26
CA LEU A 349 22.42 -1.29 -0.07
C LEU A 349 21.87 -2.71 0.01
N VAL A 350 20.62 -2.92 -0.42
CA VAL A 350 19.98 -4.25 -0.39
C VAL A 350 20.24 -5.02 -1.70
N GLY A 351 20.86 -4.42 -2.72
CA GLY A 351 21.05 -5.02 -4.04
C GLY A 351 19.76 -5.28 -4.81
N LEU A 352 18.73 -4.46 -4.55
CA LEU A 352 17.45 -4.50 -5.25
C LEU A 352 17.34 -3.31 -6.20
N ARG A 353 16.49 -3.43 -7.22
CA ARG A 353 16.25 -2.31 -8.16
C ARG A 353 15.52 -1.14 -7.49
N ARG A 354 14.63 -1.45 -6.56
CA ARG A 354 13.74 -0.51 -5.86
C ARG A 354 13.37 -1.08 -4.50
N VAL A 355 13.36 -0.25 -3.47
CA VAL A 355 12.90 -0.62 -2.12
C VAL A 355 11.98 0.47 -1.59
N ALA A 356 10.68 0.21 -1.65
CA ALA A 356 9.67 1.18 -1.26
C ALA A 356 9.32 1.15 0.24
N CYS A 357 9.64 0.05 0.93
CA CYS A 357 9.40 -0.09 2.36
C CYS A 357 10.36 -1.11 2.94
N LEU A 358 10.89 -0.83 4.13
CA LEU A 358 11.77 -1.73 4.88
C LEU A 358 11.24 -1.86 6.31
N GLY A 359 10.84 -3.05 6.71
CA GLY A 359 10.48 -3.41 8.08
C GLY A 359 11.66 -4.04 8.81
N LEU A 360 11.88 -3.65 10.06
CA LEU A 360 12.90 -4.20 10.95
C LEU A 360 12.22 -4.89 12.14
N LYS A 361 12.55 -6.16 12.37
CA LYS A 361 12.06 -6.93 13.52
C LYS A 361 12.86 -6.63 14.77
N SER A 362 12.25 -6.85 15.94
CA SER A 362 12.92 -6.73 17.24
C SER A 362 14.09 -7.71 17.42
N SER A 363 14.13 -8.80 16.65
CA SER A 363 15.23 -9.78 16.65
C SER A 363 16.51 -9.32 15.94
N HIS A 364 16.50 -8.17 15.27
CA HIS A 364 17.68 -7.71 14.56
C HIS A 364 18.83 -7.34 15.53
N PRO A 365 20.06 -7.86 15.36
CA PRO A 365 21.14 -7.69 16.34
C PRO A 365 21.51 -6.22 16.60
N ALA A 366 21.50 -5.40 15.54
CA ALA A 366 21.82 -3.97 15.61
C ALA A 366 20.58 -3.05 15.81
N ILE A 367 19.44 -3.57 16.26
CA ILE A 367 18.22 -2.76 16.47
C ILE A 367 18.40 -1.67 17.53
N SER A 368 19.30 -1.92 18.49
CA SER A 368 19.65 -0.99 19.58
C SER A 368 20.19 0.34 19.06
N THR A 369 20.96 0.34 17.97
CA THR A 369 21.49 1.56 17.33
C THR A 369 20.36 2.49 16.90
N ILE A 370 19.33 1.95 16.25
CA ILE A 370 18.14 2.72 15.86
C ILE A 370 17.33 3.15 17.10
N ARG A 371 17.17 2.28 18.10
CA ARG A 371 16.45 2.62 19.35
C ARG A 371 17.08 3.82 20.07
N ASN A 372 18.41 3.89 20.10
CA ASN A 372 19.16 4.97 20.72
C ASN A 372 19.08 6.27 19.91
N LEU A 373 19.08 6.16 18.58
CA LEU A 373 19.03 7.29 17.66
C LEU A 373 17.64 7.91 17.54
N LEU A 374 16.59 7.08 17.57
CA LEU A 374 15.19 7.47 17.43
C LEU A 374 14.46 7.30 18.76
N PRO A 375 14.62 8.24 19.72
CA PRO A 375 13.99 8.13 21.02
C PRO A 375 12.46 8.09 20.88
N LYS A 376 11.81 7.38 21.82
CA LYS A 376 10.34 7.20 21.86
C LYS A 376 9.57 8.53 21.82
N SER A 377 10.19 9.62 22.28
CA SER A 377 9.60 10.96 22.32
C SER A 377 9.51 11.63 20.94
N VAL A 378 10.39 11.30 20.00
CA VAL A 378 10.45 11.97 18.69
C VAL A 378 9.50 11.31 17.69
N LEU A 379 9.40 9.99 17.74
CA LEU A 379 8.50 9.22 16.89
C LEU A 379 7.29 8.80 17.70
N HIS A 380 6.32 9.70 17.81
CA HIS A 380 5.03 9.29 18.34
C HIS A 380 4.38 8.31 17.37
N PRO A 381 3.87 7.17 17.89
CA PRO A 381 3.09 6.28 17.07
C PRO A 381 1.92 7.09 16.52
N PRO A 382 1.60 6.92 15.24
CA PRO A 382 0.41 7.55 14.72
C PRO A 382 -0.78 7.10 15.58
N ARG A 383 -1.53 8.03 16.16
CA ARG A 383 -2.68 7.68 16.99
C ARG A 383 -3.92 7.73 16.13
N HIS A 384 -4.70 6.66 16.17
CA HIS A 384 -6.10 6.79 15.81
C HIS A 384 -6.73 7.76 16.82
N SER A 385 -7.53 8.70 16.33
CA SER A 385 -8.60 9.29 17.12
C SER A 385 -9.63 8.18 17.35
N ILE A 386 -9.31 7.28 18.27
CA ILE A 386 -10.10 6.09 18.56
C ILE A 386 -11.42 6.54 19.17
N THR A 387 -12.50 6.42 18.40
CA THR A 387 -13.79 5.99 18.94
C THR A 387 -13.60 4.55 19.44
N LEU A 388 -13.77 4.37 20.74
CA LEU A 388 -13.48 3.17 21.55
C LEU A 388 -13.83 1.83 20.84
N PRO A 389 -12.90 0.85 20.71
CA PRO A 389 -13.17 -0.47 20.12
C PRO A 389 -13.73 -1.47 21.13
N ILE A 390 -13.70 -1.12 22.42
CA ILE A 390 -14.47 -1.82 23.44
C ILE A 390 -15.64 -0.89 23.70
N PRO A 391 -16.91 -1.34 23.55
CA PRO A 391 -18.00 -0.64 24.21
C PRO A 391 -17.64 -0.70 25.68
N THR A 392 -17.05 0.37 26.21
CA THR A 392 -17.16 0.62 27.64
C THR A 392 -18.66 0.54 27.86
N SER A 393 -19.13 -0.48 28.56
CA SER A 393 -20.54 -0.72 28.85
C SER A 393 -21.22 0.48 29.55
N SER A 394 -20.44 1.52 29.87
CA SER A 394 -20.82 2.84 30.35
C SER A 394 -21.01 3.92 29.28
N LEU A 395 -20.79 3.65 27.98
CA LEU A 395 -21.06 4.61 26.91
C LEU A 395 -22.56 4.59 26.60
N THR A 396 -23.33 5.28 27.45
CA THR A 396 -24.70 5.64 27.12
C THR A 396 -24.66 6.51 25.86
N ILE A 397 -25.06 5.94 24.72
CA ILE A 397 -25.28 6.67 23.48
C ILE A 397 -26.43 7.64 23.80
N ASN A 398 -26.10 8.92 24.02
CA ASN A 398 -27.11 9.95 24.19
C ASN A 398 -27.72 10.19 22.81
N ASN A 399 -28.72 9.39 22.44
CA ASN A 399 -29.59 9.75 21.32
C ASN A 399 -30.23 11.09 21.65
N SER A 400 -30.34 11.98 20.66
CA SER A 400 -30.92 13.33 20.81
C SER A 400 -32.32 13.33 21.43
N VAL A 401 -33.02 12.20 21.37
CA VAL A 401 -34.31 11.98 22.04
C VAL A 401 -34.20 12.06 23.56
N SER A 402 -33.08 11.62 24.16
CA SER A 402 -32.87 11.60 25.62
C SER A 402 -32.37 12.94 26.20
N LEU A 403 -32.09 13.94 25.36
CA LEU A 403 -31.68 15.29 25.81
C LEU A 403 -32.87 16.17 26.19
N ALA A 404 -34.07 15.91 25.65
CA ALA A 404 -35.26 16.68 25.95
C ALA A 404 -35.75 16.47 27.40
N GLU A 405 -35.63 15.26 27.95
CA GLU A 405 -36.07 14.97 29.33
C GLU A 405 -35.07 15.39 30.41
N LYS A 406 -33.78 15.58 30.08
CA LYS A 406 -32.72 15.90 31.06
C LYS A 406 -32.32 17.38 31.11
N ALA A 407 -32.88 18.23 30.25
CA ALA A 407 -32.62 19.67 30.26
C ALA A 407 -33.21 20.40 31.49
N ALA A 408 -34.10 19.76 32.26
CA ALA A 408 -34.68 20.35 33.47
C ALA A 408 -33.79 20.27 34.72
N ALA A 409 -32.70 19.49 34.70
CA ALA A 409 -31.79 19.35 35.85
C ALA A 409 -30.43 20.00 35.56
N GLY A 410 -30.29 21.28 35.90
CA GLY A 410 -29.13 22.15 35.61
C GLY A 410 -27.78 21.78 36.25
N LYS A 411 -27.38 20.51 36.25
CA LYS A 411 -26.02 20.10 36.62
C LYS A 411 -25.16 20.04 35.35
N HIS A 412 -24.23 20.99 35.22
CA HIS A 412 -23.17 20.98 34.21
C HIS A 412 -22.52 19.59 34.16
N ARG A 413 -22.82 18.80 33.12
CA ARG A 413 -22.11 17.55 32.86
C ARG A 413 -20.66 17.90 32.58
N ARG A 414 -19.77 17.53 33.51
CA ARG A 414 -18.33 17.51 33.24
C ARG A 414 -18.13 16.63 31.99
N PRO A 415 -17.36 17.08 30.99
CA PRO A 415 -17.05 16.26 29.83
C PRO A 415 -16.53 14.91 30.31
N LEU A 416 -16.97 13.81 29.67
CA LEU A 416 -16.49 12.47 29.98
C LEU A 416 -14.96 12.50 29.93
N ALA A 417 -14.33 12.31 31.08
CA ALA A 417 -12.87 12.37 31.20
C ALA A 417 -12.25 11.33 30.26
N GLY A 418 -11.39 11.78 29.34
CA GLY A 418 -10.62 10.91 28.46
C GLY A 418 -11.20 10.64 27.06
N VAL A 419 -12.38 11.16 26.70
CA VAL A 419 -12.88 11.07 25.31
C VAL A 419 -12.44 12.31 24.52
N HIS A 420 -11.44 12.13 23.66
CA HIS A 420 -10.95 13.18 22.76
C HIS A 420 -11.66 13.10 21.41
N TYR A 421 -12.61 14.01 21.18
CA TYR A 421 -13.23 14.15 19.87
C TYR A 421 -12.26 14.81 18.89
N ALA A 422 -12.14 14.24 17.68
CA ALA A 422 -11.36 14.85 16.62
C ALA A 422 -12.12 16.05 16.03
N GLN A 423 -11.43 17.17 15.81
CA GLN A 423 -12.01 18.34 15.18
C GLN A 423 -12.35 18.03 13.71
N LEU A 424 -13.54 18.43 13.26
CA LEU A 424 -13.93 18.32 11.85
C LEU A 424 -13.15 19.35 11.03
N HIS A 425 -12.44 18.89 10.00
CA HIS A 425 -11.69 19.75 9.09
C HIS A 425 -12.39 19.82 7.72
N ILE A 426 -12.94 20.99 7.39
CA ILE A 426 -13.53 21.26 6.07
C ILE A 426 -12.52 22.05 5.24
N LYS A 427 -12.06 21.47 4.13
CA LYS A 427 -11.11 22.11 3.20
C LYS A 427 -11.87 22.73 2.03
N GLY A 428 -11.42 23.89 1.56
CA GLY A 428 -11.93 24.49 0.32
C GLY A 428 -11.13 24.03 -0.89
N ILE A 429 -11.74 23.29 -1.82
CA ILE A 429 -11.12 22.92 -3.11
C ILE A 429 -11.54 23.94 -4.16
N LYS A 430 -10.56 24.64 -4.74
CA LYS A 430 -10.75 25.56 -5.85
C LYS A 430 -11.02 24.77 -7.13
N THR A 431 -12.15 25.03 -7.76
CA THR A 431 -12.57 24.43 -9.02
C THR A 431 -12.91 25.52 -10.02
N LYS A 432 -12.54 25.35 -11.29
CA LYS A 432 -12.91 26.29 -12.35
C LYS A 432 -14.26 25.90 -12.92
N THR A 433 -15.27 26.75 -12.76
CA THR A 433 -16.58 26.59 -13.41
C THR A 433 -16.68 27.59 -14.56
N PRO A 434 -17.07 27.16 -15.77
CA PRO A 434 -17.29 28.10 -16.87
C PRO A 434 -18.37 29.12 -16.48
N VAL A 435 -18.18 30.38 -16.85
CA VAL A 435 -19.16 31.44 -16.57
C VAL A 435 -20.47 31.19 -17.30
N ASP A 436 -20.37 30.66 -18.52
CA ASP A 436 -21.51 30.31 -19.37
C ASP A 436 -21.32 28.89 -19.94
N ASN A 437 -22.07 27.93 -19.38
CA ASN A 437 -22.08 26.55 -19.86
C ASN A 437 -22.65 26.44 -21.29
N ALA A 438 -23.60 27.30 -21.66
CA ALA A 438 -24.25 27.27 -22.96
C ALA A 438 -23.30 27.78 -24.05
N ALA A 439 -22.62 28.91 -23.83
CA ALA A 439 -21.61 29.42 -24.76
C ALA A 439 -20.45 28.43 -24.96
N ARG A 440 -19.97 27.79 -23.89
CA ARG A 440 -18.92 26.76 -23.98
C ARG A 440 -19.40 25.52 -24.75
N LYS A 441 -20.65 25.10 -24.56
CA LYS A 441 -21.25 23.99 -25.31
C LYS A 441 -21.42 24.34 -26.79
N ALA A 442 -21.86 25.57 -27.11
CA ALA A 442 -21.98 26.06 -28.47
C ALA A 442 -20.62 26.08 -29.19
N LYS A 443 -19.60 26.65 -28.55
CA LYS A 443 -18.22 26.66 -29.08
C LYS A 443 -17.67 25.26 -29.31
N ARG A 444 -17.93 24.32 -28.37
CA ARG A 444 -17.55 22.91 -28.54
C ARG A 444 -18.27 22.25 -29.72
N LEU A 445 -19.55 22.56 -29.94
CA LEU A 445 -20.31 22.05 -31.09
C LEU A 445 -19.80 22.62 -32.41
N GLU A 446 -19.45 23.90 -32.45
CA GLU A 446 -18.82 24.53 -33.61
C GLU A 446 -17.46 23.91 -33.93
N GLU A 447 -16.62 23.68 -32.92
CA GLU A 447 -15.32 23.01 -33.07
C GLU A 447 -15.49 21.58 -33.62
N VAL A 448 -16.49 20.83 -33.13
CA VAL A 448 -16.81 19.50 -33.63
C VAL A 448 -17.32 19.54 -35.07
N ARG A 449 -18.17 20.52 -35.42
CA ARG A 449 -18.65 20.72 -36.80
C ARG A 449 -17.47 21.04 -37.74
N LYS A 450 -16.57 21.95 -37.33
CA LYS A 450 -15.37 22.30 -38.09
C LYS A 450 -14.46 21.08 -38.32
N LYS A 451 -14.16 20.30 -37.26
CA LYS A 451 -13.39 19.05 -37.37
C LYS A 451 -14.03 18.02 -38.30
N ARG A 452 -15.36 17.91 -38.32
CA ARG A 452 -16.08 17.01 -39.25
C ARG A 452 -15.96 17.47 -40.70
N VAL A 453 -16.01 18.78 -40.96
CA VAL A 453 -15.83 19.34 -42.30
C VAL A 453 -14.39 19.12 -42.77
N GLU A 454 -13.40 19.44 -41.94
CA GLU A 454 -11.98 19.20 -42.24
C GLU A 454 -11.69 17.71 -42.52
N ALA A 455 -12.25 16.79 -41.72
CA ALA A 455 -12.11 15.36 -41.96
C ALA A 455 -12.76 14.90 -43.28
N LYS A 456 -13.90 15.49 -43.67
CA LYS A 456 -14.55 15.22 -44.96
C LYS A 456 -13.71 15.74 -46.14
N LEU A 457 -13.16 16.95 -46.03
CA LEU A 457 -12.28 17.53 -47.05
C LEU A 457 -11.00 16.69 -47.21
N LYS A 458 -10.35 16.34 -46.10
CA LYS A 458 -9.17 15.46 -46.11
C LYS A 458 -9.46 14.10 -46.74
N LYS A 459 -10.65 13.52 -46.50
CA LYS A 459 -11.09 12.28 -47.14
C LYS A 459 -11.32 12.45 -48.65
N LYS A 460 -11.85 13.60 -49.08
CA LYS A 460 -12.04 13.93 -50.51
C LYS A 460 -10.70 14.09 -51.22
N GLU A 461 -9.76 14.85 -50.64
CA GLU A 461 -8.40 15.01 -51.16
C GLU A 461 -7.66 13.68 -51.26
N ALA A 462 -7.78 12.81 -50.24
CA ALA A 462 -7.18 11.48 -50.28
C ALA A 462 -7.76 10.62 -51.42
N ARG A 463 -9.06 10.73 -51.68
CA ARG A 463 -9.72 10.04 -52.81
C ARG A 463 -9.28 10.60 -54.16
N GLU A 464 -9.16 11.91 -54.31
CA GLU A 464 -8.67 12.54 -55.55
C GLU A 464 -7.21 12.17 -55.82
N LYS A 465 -6.36 12.16 -54.78
CA LYS A 465 -4.98 11.67 -54.88
C LYS A 465 -4.92 10.19 -55.27
N ALA A 466 -5.82 9.36 -54.75
CA ALA A 466 -5.90 7.95 -55.15
C ALA A 466 -6.33 7.79 -56.61
N LYS A 467 -7.31 8.58 -57.08
CA LYS A 467 -7.73 8.58 -58.50
C LYS A 467 -6.60 9.02 -59.44
N LYS A 468 -5.88 10.10 -59.11
CA LYS A 468 -4.71 10.58 -59.86
C LYS A 468 -3.53 9.59 -59.91
N ARG A 469 -3.48 8.62 -59.00
CA ARG A 469 -2.47 7.54 -59.02
C ARG A 469 -2.89 6.34 -59.87
N LEU A 470 -4.17 6.26 -60.24
CA LEU A 470 -4.76 5.19 -61.04
C LEU A 470 -4.94 5.57 -62.51
N SER A 471 -5.09 6.87 -62.80
CA SER A 471 -4.94 7.47 -64.14
C SER A 471 -3.47 7.70 -64.44
#